data_AF-A0A0M2UW42-F1
#
_entry.id   AF-A0A0M2UW42-F1
#
_cell.length_a   1.000
_cell.length_b   1.000
_cell.length_c   1.000
_cell.angle_alpha   90.00
_cell.angle_beta   90.00
_cell.angle_gamma   90.00
#
_symmetry.space_group_name_H-M   'P 1'
#
loop_
_entity.id
_entity.type
_entity.pdbx_description
1 polymer ?
#
loop_
_entity_poly.entity_id
_entity_poly.type
_entity_poly.pdbx_seq_one_letter_code
_entity_poly.pdbx_strand_id
1 'polypeptide(L)'
;MATQHRRKKATFALNETILKDAKEIAHEADYRSLNDFVETAIGEMIKRHRKKEIKRQLSAASRDSLFLADIAKAQRDFQDTDWESLEKDS
;
A
#
# COMPACT_ATOMS: atom_id res chain seq x y z
N MET A 1 -6.67 -14.73 16.43
CA MET A 1 -8.12 -14.74 16.12
C MET A 1 -8.31 -14.26 14.69
N ALA A 2 -8.87 -15.08 13.80
CA ALA A 2 -9.10 -14.68 12.41
C ALA A 2 -10.18 -13.59 12.37
N THR A 3 -9.83 -12.40 11.89
CA THR A 3 -10.77 -11.29 11.74
C THR A 3 -11.77 -11.66 10.65
N GLN A 4 -12.99 -12.03 11.04
CA GLN A 4 -14.03 -12.40 10.08
C GLN A 4 -14.54 -11.12 9.37
N HIS A 5 -14.08 -10.89 8.15
CA HIS A 5 -14.53 -9.77 7.34
C HIS A 5 -16.00 -9.97 6.91
N ARG A 6 -16.90 -9.13 7.40
CA ARG A 6 -18.31 -9.13 6.97
C ARG A 6 -18.41 -8.63 5.53
N ARG A 7 -18.94 -9.46 4.63
CA ARG A 7 -19.24 -9.06 3.25
C ARG A 7 -20.47 -8.14 3.23
N LYS A 8 -20.39 -7.05 2.47
CA LYS A 8 -21.52 -6.16 2.18
C LYS A 8 -21.76 -6.12 0.67
N LYS A 9 -23.03 -6.17 0.26
CA LYS A 9 -23.41 -6.01 -1.14
C LYS A 9 -23.49 -4.53 -1.49
N ALA A 10 -23.03 -4.18 -2.69
CA ALA A 10 -23.19 -2.87 -3.28
C ALA A 10 -23.59 -3.03 -4.75
N THR A 11 -24.36 -2.09 -5.26
CA THR A 11 -24.85 -2.08 -6.65
C THR A 11 -24.34 -0.83 -7.34
N PHE A 12 -23.77 -0.99 -8.53
CA PHE A 12 -23.22 0.10 -9.34
C PHE A 12 -23.78 0.02 -10.76
N ALA A 13 -24.00 1.17 -11.38
CA ALA A 13 -24.21 1.24 -12.82
C ALA A 13 -22.84 1.30 -13.51
N LEU A 14 -22.57 0.34 -14.39
CA LEU A 14 -21.35 0.27 -15.18
C LEU A 14 -21.69 0.38 -16.65
N ASN A 15 -20.74 0.89 -17.44
CA ASN A 15 -20.84 0.83 -18.89
C ASN A 15 -20.94 -0.64 -19.34
N GLU A 16 -21.82 -0.91 -20.30
CA GLU A 16 -22.09 -2.26 -20.79
C GLU A 16 -20.84 -2.97 -21.32
N THR A 17 -20.03 -2.27 -22.11
CA THR A 17 -18.77 -2.78 -22.65
C THR A 17 -17.82 -3.18 -21.54
N ILE A 18 -17.66 -2.32 -20.51
CA ILE A 18 -16.80 -2.62 -19.36
C ILE A 18 -17.29 -3.86 -18.60
N LEU A 19 -18.60 -4.00 -18.41
CA LEU A 19 -19.16 -5.16 -17.72
C LEU A 19 -18.97 -6.44 -18.54
N LYS A 20 -19.06 -6.36 -19.86
CA LYS A 20 -18.80 -7.49 -20.77
C LYS A 20 -17.35 -7.93 -20.69
N ASP A 21 -16.41 -7.00 -20.84
CA ASP A 21 -14.97 -7.27 -20.75
C ASP A 21 -14.60 -7.86 -19.38
N ALA A 22 -15.16 -7.32 -18.30
CA ALA A 22 -14.94 -7.84 -16.95
C ALA A 22 -15.40 -9.29 -16.78
N LYS A 23 -16.50 -9.70 -17.43
CA LYS A 23 -17.00 -11.07 -17.40
C LYS A 23 -16.10 -12.02 -18.21
N GLU A 24 -15.67 -11.59 -19.39
CA GLU A 24 -14.76 -12.36 -20.25
C GLU A 24 -13.42 -12.59 -19.53
N ILE A 25 -12.82 -11.53 -19.00
CA ILE A 25 -11.55 -11.62 -18.25
C ILE A 25 -11.71 -12.47 -16.99
N ALA A 26 -12.78 -12.31 -16.23
CA ALA A 26 -13.00 -13.13 -15.03
C ALA A 26 -13.06 -14.62 -15.36
N HIS A 27 -13.62 -14.98 -16.52
CA HIS A 27 -13.68 -16.35 -17.00
C HIS A 27 -12.30 -16.84 -17.51
N GLU A 28 -11.60 -16.04 -18.32
CA GLU A 28 -10.30 -16.41 -18.90
C GLU A 28 -9.19 -16.53 -17.86
N ALA A 29 -9.18 -15.65 -16.86
CA ALA A 29 -8.16 -15.60 -15.81
C ALA A 29 -8.50 -16.49 -14.59
N ASP A 30 -9.47 -17.41 -14.74
CA ASP A 30 -9.86 -18.41 -13.74
C ASP A 30 -10.24 -17.82 -12.37
N TYR A 31 -10.94 -16.68 -12.37
CA TYR A 31 -11.51 -16.14 -11.15
C TYR A 31 -12.73 -16.97 -10.75
N ARG A 32 -12.80 -17.34 -9.47
CA ARG A 32 -13.93 -18.11 -8.91
C ARG A 32 -15.28 -17.43 -9.09
N SER A 33 -15.31 -16.09 -9.17
CA SER A 33 -16.52 -15.34 -9.49
C SER A 33 -16.20 -13.94 -10.01
N LEU A 34 -17.17 -13.30 -10.68
CA LEU A 34 -17.08 -11.88 -11.04
C LEU A 34 -16.91 -10.97 -9.81
N ASN A 35 -17.49 -11.35 -8.67
CA ASN A 35 -17.30 -10.60 -7.43
C ASN A 35 -15.85 -10.67 -6.94
N ASP A 36 -15.21 -11.84 -7.06
CA ASP A 36 -13.81 -12.03 -6.64
C ASP A 36 -12.88 -11.20 -7.56
N PHE A 37 -13.17 -11.16 -8.86
CA PHE A 37 -12.50 -10.29 -9.81
C PHE A 37 -12.64 -8.81 -9.44
N VAL A 38 -13.88 -8.35 -9.21
CA VAL A 38 -14.17 -6.95 -8.86
C VAL A 38 -13.55 -6.56 -7.51
N GLU A 39 -13.62 -7.43 -6.50
CA GLU A 39 -13.00 -7.21 -5.19
C GLU A 39 -11.49 -7.06 -5.32
N THR A 40 -10.85 -7.93 -6.11
CA THR A 40 -9.42 -7.85 -6.40
C THR A 40 -9.06 -6.54 -7.10
N ALA A 41 -9.79 -6.17 -8.15
CA ALA A 41 -9.56 -4.94 -8.91
C ALA A 41 -9.71 -3.68 -8.05
N ILE A 42 -10.76 -3.61 -7.22
CA ILE A 42 -10.97 -2.52 -6.26
C ILE A 42 -9.82 -2.47 -5.24
N GLY A 43 -9.43 -3.61 -4.69
CA GLY A 43 -8.33 -3.71 -3.74
C GLY A 43 -7.01 -3.21 -4.32
N GLU A 44 -6.69 -3.57 -5.55
CA GLU A 44 -5.52 -3.05 -6.26
C GLU A 44 -5.58 -1.55 -6.49
N MET A 45 -6.74 -1.02 -6.90
CA MET A 45 -6.91 0.41 -7.13
C MET A 45 -6.68 1.21 -5.85
N ILE A 46 -7.21 0.73 -4.71
CA ILE A 46 -6.98 1.32 -3.40
C ILE A 46 -5.50 1.29 -3.03
N LYS A 47 -4.82 0.15 -3.23
CA LYS A 47 -3.37 0.03 -2.96
C LYS A 47 -2.57 1.04 -3.80
N ARG A 48 -2.89 1.17 -5.09
CA ARG A 48 -2.24 2.14 -6.00
C ARG A 48 -2.46 3.58 -5.52
N HIS A 49 -3.67 3.94 -5.09
CA HIS A 49 -3.95 5.26 -4.54
C HIS A 49 -3.18 5.53 -3.25
N ARG A 50 -3.16 4.59 -2.30
CA ARG A 50 -2.39 4.72 -1.05
C ARG A 50 -0.89 4.88 -1.32
N LYS A 51 -0.33 4.10 -2.26
CA LYS A 51 1.08 4.23 -2.66
C LYS A 51 1.38 5.61 -3.24
N LYS A 52 0.49 6.16 -4.08
CA LYS A 52 0.63 7.52 -4.64
C LYS A 52 0.60 8.57 -3.53
N GLU A 53 -0.30 8.42 -2.56
CA GLU A 53 -0.41 9.36 -1.43
C GLU A 53 0.83 9.33 -0.53
N ILE A 54 1.31 8.13 -0.18
CA ILE A 54 2.57 7.98 0.58
C ILE A 54 3.73 8.64 -0.16
N LYS A 55 3.86 8.41 -1.48
CA LYS A 55 4.90 9.04 -2.30
C LYS A 55 4.80 10.57 -2.29
N ARG A 56 3.57 11.11 -2.34
CA ARG A 56 3.32 12.55 -2.26
C ARG A 56 3.75 13.12 -0.91
N GLN A 57 3.39 12.45 0.18
CA GLN A 57 3.73 12.86 1.54
C GLN A 57 5.24 12.80 1.76
N LEU A 58 5.91 11.73 1.32
CA LEU A 58 7.38 11.62 1.37
C LEU A 58 8.06 12.74 0.59
N SER A 59 7.58 13.05 -0.62
CA SER A 59 8.15 14.15 -1.41
C SER A 59 7.92 15.53 -0.78
N ALA A 60 6.85 15.70 -0.01
CA ALA A 60 6.61 16.92 0.73
C ALA A 60 7.53 17.00 1.96
N ALA A 61 7.61 15.93 2.74
CA ALA A 61 8.46 15.82 3.92
C ALA A 61 9.96 15.90 3.58
N SER A 62 10.39 15.38 2.42
CA SER A 62 11.79 15.49 1.98
C SER A 62 12.23 16.92 1.66
N ARG A 63 11.30 17.87 1.60
CA ARG A 63 11.56 19.30 1.45
C ARG A 63 11.38 20.07 2.77
N ASP A 64 10.93 19.39 3.82
CA ASP A 64 10.76 19.95 5.15
C ASP A 64 12.08 19.85 5.92
N SER A 65 12.61 21.01 6.31
CA SER A 65 13.88 21.10 7.04
C SER A 65 13.83 20.45 8.42
N LEU A 66 12.67 20.43 9.09
CA LEU A 66 12.52 19.80 10.40
C LEU A 66 12.57 18.28 10.27
N PHE A 67 11.87 17.72 9.28
CA PHE A 67 11.92 16.29 8.97
C PHE A 67 13.33 15.81 8.61
N LEU A 68 14.07 16.59 7.82
CA LEU A 68 15.46 16.27 7.48
C LEU A 68 16.40 16.37 8.70
N ALA A 69 16.17 17.32 9.60
CA ALA A 69 16.92 17.44 10.84
C ALA A 69 16.69 16.22 11.76
N ASP A 70 15.45 15.72 11.83
CA ASP A 70 15.11 14.50 12.58
C ASP A 70 15.80 13.25 11.99
N ILE A 71 15.83 13.11 10.67
CA ILE A 71 16.59 12.03 10.00
C ILE A 71 18.07 12.14 10.33
N ALA A 72 18.66 13.34 10.23
CA ALA A 72 20.08 13.54 10.50
C ALA A 72 20.43 13.28 11.97
N LYS A 73 19.50 13.50 12.89
CA LYS A 73 19.65 13.16 14.31
C LYS A 73 19.58 11.65 14.52
N ALA A 74 18.56 10.98 13.98
CA ALA A 74 18.44 9.52 14.07
C ALA A 74 19.66 8.82 13.47
N GLN A 75 20.17 9.30 12.33
CA GLN A 75 21.38 8.75 11.70
C GLN A 75 22.62 8.87 12.60
N ARG A 76 22.77 9.96 13.36
CA ARG A 76 23.85 10.10 14.36
C ARG A 76 23.67 9.13 15.52
N ASP A 77 22.45 9.03 16.06
CA ASP A 77 22.14 8.09 17.14
C ASP A 77 22.45 6.63 16.75
N PHE A 78 22.21 6.26 15.49
CA PHE A 78 22.62 4.94 14.96
C PHE A 78 24.14 4.80 14.78
N GLN A 79 24.84 5.84 14.33
CA GLN A 79 26.31 5.81 14.20
C GLN A 79 27.00 5.63 15.56
N ASP A 80 26.51 6.29 16.59
CA ASP A 80 27.07 6.21 17.94
C ASP A 80 26.80 4.83 18.58
N THR A 81 25.71 4.15 18.19
CA THR A 81 25.38 2.79 18.65
C THR A 81 26.32 1.72 18.08
N ASP A 82 26.78 1.87 16.83
CA ASP A 82 27.78 0.98 16.22
C ASP A 82 29.16 1.13 16.90
N TRP A 83 29.52 2.32 17.38
CA TRP A 83 30.76 2.56 18.11
C TRP A 83 30.74 2.03 19.55
N GLU A 84 29.64 2.23 20.30
CA GLU A 84 29.50 1.67 21.66
C GLU A 84 29.52 0.12 21.70
N SER A 85 29.16 -0.53 20.59
CA SER A 85 29.18 -1.98 20.47
C SER A 85 30.60 -2.53 20.24
N LEU A 86 31.53 -1.72 19.72
CA LEU A 86 32.93 -2.11 19.47
C LEU A 86 33.84 -1.88 20.69
N GLU A 87 33.52 -0.93 21.57
CA GLU A 87 34.32 -0.66 22.79
C GLU A 87 34.06 -1.66 23.93
N LYS A 88 33.00 -2.47 23.88
CA LYS A 88 32.69 -3.47 24.92
C LYS A 88 33.38 -4.84 24.73
N ASP A 89 34.02 -5.06 23.59
CA ASP A 89 34.69 -6.34 23.24
C ASP A 89 36.24 -6.21 23.11
N SER A 90 36.84 -5.12 23.61
CA SER A 90 38.31 -4.96 23.74
C SER A 90 38.75 -4.92 25.20
#